data_AF-A0A8C5UJH7-F1
#
_entry.id   AF-A0A8C5UJH7-F1
#
_cell.length_a   1.000
_cell.length_b   1.000
_cell.length_c   1.000
_cell.angle_alpha   90.00
_cell.angle_beta   90.00
_cell.angle_gamma   90.00
#
_symmetry.space_group_name_H-M   'P 1'
#
loop_
_entity.id
_entity.type
_entity.pdbx_description
1 polymer ?
#
loop_
_entity_poly.entity_id
_entity_poly.type
_entity_poly.pdbx_seq_one_letter_code
_entity_poly.pdbx_strand_id
1 'polypeptide(L)'
;MLCCMPGVAFVPALLVSWSSAAFIISYVIAVLAGHVEPLVDTGTKPPESGVFGFMINISALLAVITMYIRYLLIEKQNESSHFVRSSCNMFTLCIGWLGCTGMGIVATFQELAVPSVHDIGALVAFGSGVIYITLQSIISYKSCPRWNTYFVCHIRMAISVISCVAFIPSILSALSENLLYVPFHQDYTYHLMSAICEWTVAFGFIFFFLTFIRDFQVGICVF
;
A
#
# COMPACT_ATOMS: atom_id res chain seq x y z
N MET A 1 -4.38 -26.56 22.42
CA MET A 1 -3.66 -25.41 23.01
C MET A 1 -4.04 -24.17 22.22
N LEU A 2 -4.87 -23.31 22.82
CA LEU A 2 -5.20 -22.00 22.29
C LEU A 2 -4.00 -21.08 22.53
N CYS A 3 -3.33 -20.64 21.47
CA CYS A 3 -2.35 -19.56 21.58
C CYS A 3 -3.01 -18.27 21.13
N CYS A 4 -3.63 -17.56 22.08
CA CYS A 4 -3.92 -16.14 21.92
C CYS A 4 -2.55 -15.47 21.72
N MET A 5 -2.26 -14.88 20.55
CA MET A 5 -1.07 -14.04 20.40
C MET A 5 -1.51 -12.57 20.41
N PRO A 6 -1.75 -11.97 21.60
CA PRO A 6 -2.08 -10.55 21.74
C PRO A 6 -1.00 -9.58 21.21
N GLY A 7 0.09 -10.08 20.62
CA GLY A 7 1.13 -9.29 19.95
C GLY A 7 1.04 -9.22 18.42
N VAL A 8 0.18 -9.99 17.74
CA VAL A 8 0.23 -10.06 16.26
C VAL A 8 -0.26 -8.75 15.61
N ALA A 9 -1.23 -8.08 16.24
CA ALA A 9 -1.73 -6.78 15.80
C ALA A 9 -0.70 -5.65 15.93
N PHE A 10 0.40 -5.87 16.67
CA PHE A 10 1.52 -4.93 16.74
C PHE A 10 2.15 -4.72 15.36
N VAL A 11 2.27 -5.76 14.54
CA VAL A 11 2.93 -5.65 13.22
C VAL A 11 2.19 -4.68 12.27
N PRO A 12 0.89 -4.83 11.97
CA PRO A 12 0.18 -3.86 11.14
C PRO A 12 0.08 -2.47 11.80
N ALA A 13 0.02 -2.38 13.14
CA ALA A 13 0.05 -1.09 13.81
C ALA A 13 1.39 -0.37 13.64
N LEU A 14 2.50 -1.10 13.75
CA LEU A 14 3.84 -0.60 13.47
C LEU A 14 4.00 -0.22 12.01
N LEU A 15 3.52 -1.04 11.08
CA LEU A 15 3.51 -0.73 9.65
C LEU A 15 2.82 0.61 9.37
N VAL A 16 1.60 0.78 9.87
CA VAL A 16 0.80 2.00 9.65
C VAL A 16 1.50 3.22 10.25
N SER A 17 1.89 3.15 11.53
CA SER A 17 2.54 4.27 12.21
C SER A 17 3.89 4.63 11.59
N TRP A 18 4.72 3.65 11.25
CA TRP A 18 6.03 3.86 10.62
C TRP A 18 5.90 4.45 9.22
N SER A 19 4.94 3.94 8.42
CA SER A 19 4.70 4.45 7.06
C SER A 19 4.17 5.89 7.11
N SER A 20 3.23 6.21 8.00
CA SER A 20 2.77 7.58 8.21
C SER A 20 3.89 8.50 8.69
N ALA A 21 4.76 8.02 9.60
CA ALA A 21 5.91 8.77 10.05
C ALA A 21 6.90 9.05 8.90
N ALA A 22 7.09 8.13 7.96
CA ALA A 22 7.96 8.32 6.80
C ALA A 22 7.55 9.55 5.99
N PHE A 23 6.26 9.69 5.69
CA PHE A 23 5.73 10.87 4.99
C PHE A 23 5.88 12.15 5.80
N ILE A 24 5.51 12.14 7.08
CA ILE A 24 5.53 13.33 7.94
C ILE A 24 6.95 13.82 8.18
N ILE A 25 7.88 12.93 8.54
CA ILE A 25 9.26 13.28 8.84
C ILE A 25 9.96 13.83 7.59
N SER A 26 9.78 13.17 6.44
CA SER A 26 10.40 13.61 5.19
C SER A 26 9.87 14.97 4.76
N TYR A 27 8.56 15.21 4.89
CA TYR A 27 7.96 16.53 4.64
C TYR A 27 8.52 17.60 5.58
N VAL A 28 8.62 17.33 6.89
CA VAL A 28 9.17 18.29 7.87
C VAL A 28 10.63 18.62 7.54
N ILE A 29 11.46 17.64 7.19
CA ILE A 29 12.85 17.89 6.78
C ILE A 29 12.88 18.77 5.53
N ALA A 30 12.04 18.46 4.52
CA ALA A 30 11.98 19.23 3.27
C ALA A 30 11.59 20.70 3.49
N VAL A 31 10.61 20.95 4.37
CA VAL A 31 10.19 22.30 4.76
C VAL A 31 11.31 23.04 5.51
N LEU A 32 11.95 22.38 6.49
CA LEU A 32 13.04 22.98 7.26
C LEU A 32 14.28 23.28 6.40
N ALA A 33 14.52 22.50 5.36
CA ALA A 33 15.58 22.72 4.37
C ALA A 33 15.22 23.78 3.31
N GLY A 34 13.98 24.29 3.30
CA GLY A 34 13.50 25.23 2.29
C GLY A 34 13.38 24.62 0.90
N HIS A 35 13.28 23.28 0.80
CA HIS A 35 13.20 22.56 -0.47
C HIS A 35 11.81 22.60 -1.11
N VAL A 36 10.79 22.92 -0.32
CA VAL A 36 9.39 22.89 -0.75
C VAL A 36 8.63 24.11 -0.24
N GLU A 37 7.74 24.65 -1.09
CA GLU A 37 6.62 25.45 -0.60
C GLU A 37 5.58 24.53 0.08
N PRO A 38 4.93 24.96 1.18
CA PRO A 38 3.99 24.10 1.90
C PRO A 38 2.94 23.49 0.96
N LEU A 39 2.64 22.21 1.19
CA LEU A 39 1.48 21.47 0.66
C LEU A 39 1.54 20.76 -0.71
N VAL A 40 2.58 20.89 -1.54
CA VAL A 40 2.49 20.36 -2.93
C VAL A 40 3.55 19.32 -3.29
N ASP A 41 4.74 19.39 -2.72
CA ASP A 41 5.85 18.56 -3.18
C ASP A 41 6.56 17.92 -1.97
N THR A 42 6.85 16.62 -2.03
CA THR A 42 7.62 15.96 -0.98
C THR A 42 9.02 15.80 -1.47
N GLY A 43 9.94 16.53 -0.83
CA GLY A 43 11.21 15.97 -0.41
C GLY A 43 11.88 14.96 -1.34
N THR A 44 12.04 15.31 -2.63
CA THR A 44 12.76 14.48 -3.61
C THR A 44 14.26 14.72 -3.53
N LYS A 45 14.69 15.71 -2.73
CA LYS A 45 16.09 16.11 -2.57
C LYS A 45 16.70 15.48 -1.31
N PRO A 46 18.03 15.29 -1.28
CA PRO A 46 18.71 14.94 -0.04
C PRO A 46 18.70 16.10 0.97
N PRO A 47 18.61 15.83 2.29
CA PRO A 47 18.66 14.50 2.91
C PRO A 47 17.31 13.78 3.03
N GLU A 48 16.18 14.47 2.83
CA GLU A 48 14.85 13.92 3.11
C GLU A 48 14.47 12.72 2.23
N SER A 49 14.90 12.69 0.96
CA SER A 49 14.63 11.58 0.06
C SER A 49 15.32 10.27 0.50
N GLY A 50 16.53 10.39 1.06
CA GLY A 50 17.25 9.26 1.65
C GLY A 50 16.61 8.76 2.95
N VAL A 51 16.12 9.67 3.80
CA VAL A 51 15.36 9.31 5.02
C VAL A 51 14.06 8.61 4.65
N PHE A 52 13.32 9.13 3.67
CA PHE A 52 12.11 8.54 3.14
C PHE A 52 12.39 7.11 2.63
N GLY A 53 13.39 6.95 1.76
CA GLY A 53 13.79 5.66 1.21
C GLY A 53 14.13 4.63 2.29
N PHE A 54 14.91 5.01 3.30
CA PHE A 54 15.22 4.12 4.42
C PHE A 54 13.95 3.67 5.15
N MET A 55 13.05 4.60 5.47
CA MET A 55 11.82 4.28 6.20
C MET A 55 10.85 3.44 5.37
N ILE A 56 10.71 3.70 4.07
CA ILE A 56 9.85 2.92 3.17
C ILE A 56 10.37 1.50 2.96
N ASN A 57 11.69 1.27 2.93
CA ASN A 57 12.25 -0.08 2.92
C ASN A 57 11.85 -0.88 4.16
N ILE A 58 11.86 -0.26 5.35
CA ILE A 58 11.38 -0.90 6.58
C ILE A 58 9.86 -1.15 6.48
N SER A 59 9.08 -0.19 5.99
CA SER A 59 7.65 -0.38 5.73
C SER A 59 7.37 -1.55 4.79
N ALA A 60 8.15 -1.72 3.73
CA ALA A 60 8.00 -2.84 2.80
C ALA A 60 8.20 -4.20 3.50
N LEU A 61 9.21 -4.32 4.37
CA LEU A 61 9.42 -5.52 5.19
C LEU A 61 8.27 -5.78 6.16
N LEU A 62 7.80 -4.73 6.84
CA LEU A 62 6.65 -4.83 7.73
C LEU A 62 5.38 -5.25 6.98
N ALA A 63 5.17 -4.73 5.77
CA ALA A 63 4.05 -5.08 4.89
C ALA A 63 4.12 -6.55 4.47
N VAL A 64 5.30 -7.06 4.06
CA VAL A 64 5.51 -8.50 3.76
C VAL A 64 5.06 -9.38 4.93
N ILE A 65 5.49 -9.05 6.15
CA ILE A 65 5.14 -9.79 7.37
C ILE A 65 3.63 -9.68 7.65
N THR A 66 3.06 -8.48 7.61
CA THR A 66 1.61 -8.26 7.80
C THR A 66 0.78 -9.07 6.81
N MET A 67 1.12 -9.06 5.53
CA MET A 67 0.41 -9.82 4.50
C MET A 67 0.54 -11.33 4.71
N TYR A 68 1.72 -11.81 5.11
CA TYR A 68 1.93 -13.23 5.41
C TYR A 68 1.08 -13.70 6.60
N ILE A 69 1.03 -12.90 7.67
CA ILE A 69 0.16 -13.18 8.82
C ILE A 69 -1.31 -13.19 8.38
N ARG A 70 -1.72 -12.24 7.51
CA ARG A 70 -3.08 -12.22 6.95
C ARG A 70 -3.39 -13.49 6.15
N TYR A 71 -2.45 -13.96 5.34
CA TYR A 71 -2.57 -15.21 4.60
C TYR A 71 -2.80 -16.39 5.54
N LEU A 72 -1.99 -16.54 6.58
CA LEU A 72 -2.14 -17.60 7.59
C LEU A 72 -3.47 -17.53 8.32
N LEU A 73 -3.92 -16.31 8.65
CA LEU A 73 -5.22 -16.09 9.28
C LEU A 73 -6.37 -16.60 8.39
N ILE A 74 -6.33 -16.28 7.09
CA ILE A 74 -7.35 -16.73 6.14
C ILE A 74 -7.31 -18.25 5.97
N GLU A 75 -6.13 -18.87 5.87
CA GLU A 75 -6.02 -20.35 5.80
C GLU A 75 -6.66 -20.99 7.04
N LYS A 76 -6.37 -20.44 8.23
CA LYS A 76 -6.92 -20.96 9.48
C LYS A 76 -8.45 -20.83 9.55
N GLN A 77 -9.00 -19.69 9.12
CA GLN A 77 -10.45 -19.48 9.05
C GLN A 77 -11.11 -20.44 8.04
N ASN A 78 -10.43 -20.68 6.92
CA ASN A 78 -10.88 -21.57 5.86
C ASN A 78 -11.02 -23.04 6.30
N GLU A 79 -10.19 -23.53 7.23
CA GLU A 79 -10.31 -24.90 7.76
C GLU A 79 -11.71 -25.22 8.28
N SER A 80 -12.46 -24.21 8.73
CA SER A 80 -13.80 -24.38 9.30
C SER A 80 -14.94 -23.89 8.41
N SER A 81 -14.66 -23.09 7.38
CA SER A 81 -15.70 -22.37 6.63
C SER A 81 -15.54 -22.38 5.11
N HIS A 82 -14.38 -22.76 4.58
CA HIS A 82 -14.12 -22.98 3.16
C HIS A 82 -14.64 -21.86 2.22
N PHE A 83 -14.52 -20.60 2.62
CA PHE A 83 -15.09 -19.46 1.87
C PHE A 83 -14.21 -18.98 0.72
N VAL A 84 -12.92 -19.33 0.71
CA VAL A 84 -12.00 -19.05 -0.39
C VAL A 84 -11.09 -20.24 -0.67
N ARG A 85 -10.70 -20.44 -1.93
CA ARG A 85 -9.70 -21.47 -2.27
C ARG A 85 -8.31 -21.05 -1.77
N SER A 86 -7.56 -21.96 -1.18
CA SER A 86 -6.18 -21.70 -0.70
C SER A 86 -5.27 -21.14 -1.79
N SER A 87 -5.40 -21.61 -3.04
CA SER A 87 -4.67 -21.07 -4.19
C SER A 87 -4.97 -19.59 -4.48
N CYS A 88 -6.21 -19.14 -4.25
CA CYS A 88 -6.58 -17.73 -4.41
C CYS A 88 -6.01 -16.86 -3.28
N ASN A 89 -5.95 -17.38 -2.06
CA ASN A 89 -5.30 -16.71 -0.93
C ASN A 89 -3.78 -16.59 -1.17
N MET A 90 -3.13 -17.67 -1.61
CA MET A 90 -1.71 -17.67 -1.97
C MET A 90 -1.40 -16.71 -3.13
N PHE A 91 -2.22 -16.73 -4.19
CA PHE A 91 -2.08 -15.78 -5.30
C PHE A 91 -2.16 -14.32 -4.80
N THR A 92 -3.13 -14.04 -3.92
CA THR A 92 -3.26 -12.70 -3.33
C THR A 92 -1.99 -12.32 -2.55
N LEU A 93 -1.42 -13.23 -1.76
CA LEU A 93 -0.16 -12.99 -1.05
C LEU A 93 1.00 -12.68 -2.02
N CYS A 94 1.16 -13.48 -3.09
CA CYS A 94 2.22 -13.26 -4.08
C CYS A 94 2.13 -11.88 -4.74
N ILE A 95 0.91 -11.44 -5.09
CA ILE A 95 0.69 -10.10 -5.65
C ILE A 95 1.07 -9.01 -4.64
N GLY A 96 0.71 -9.19 -3.36
CA GLY A 96 1.10 -8.24 -2.32
C GLY A 96 2.62 -8.13 -2.13
N TRP A 97 3.33 -9.25 -2.16
CA TRP A 97 4.79 -9.27 -2.07
C TRP A 97 5.47 -8.67 -3.30
N LEU A 98 4.91 -8.86 -4.50
CA LEU A 98 5.36 -8.16 -5.70
C LEU A 98 5.31 -6.64 -5.50
N GLY A 99 4.26 -6.13 -4.83
CA GLY A 99 4.15 -4.71 -4.49
C GLY A 99 5.18 -4.24 -3.50
N CYS A 100 5.51 -5.06 -2.50
CA CYS A 100 6.58 -4.76 -1.55
C CYS A 100 7.96 -4.70 -2.24
N THR A 101 8.18 -5.55 -3.25
CA THR A 101 9.38 -5.44 -4.11
C THR A 101 9.41 -4.11 -4.86
N GLY A 102 8.28 -3.69 -5.44
CA GLY A 102 8.15 -2.36 -6.05
C GLY A 102 8.47 -1.23 -5.09
N MET A 103 7.94 -1.29 -3.86
CA MET A 103 8.26 -0.31 -2.80
C MET A 103 9.76 -0.25 -2.50
N GLY A 104 10.44 -1.41 -2.46
CA GLY A 104 11.89 -1.46 -2.26
C GLY A 104 12.68 -0.80 -3.40
N ILE A 105 12.21 -0.94 -4.66
CA ILE A 105 12.79 -0.26 -5.82
C ILE A 105 12.62 1.25 -5.68
N VAL A 106 11.39 1.74 -5.45
CA VAL A 106 11.07 3.17 -5.24
C VAL A 106 11.92 3.78 -4.13
N ALA A 107 12.07 3.05 -3.03
CA ALA A 107 12.83 3.49 -1.86
C ALA A 107 14.35 3.56 -2.11
N THR A 108 14.87 2.75 -3.03
CA THR A 108 16.31 2.64 -3.30
C THR A 108 16.73 3.55 -4.45
N PHE A 109 15.97 3.54 -5.54
CA PHE A 109 16.23 4.33 -6.73
C PHE A 109 15.39 5.61 -6.67
N GLN A 110 16.03 6.68 -6.23
CA GLN A 110 15.40 7.98 -6.06
C GLN A 110 14.99 8.57 -7.41
N GLU A 111 13.82 9.21 -7.45
CA GLU A 111 13.21 9.78 -8.66
C GLU A 111 14.18 10.70 -9.41
N LEU A 112 14.80 11.66 -8.74
CA LEU A 112 15.73 12.61 -9.37
C LEU A 112 17.05 11.97 -9.85
N ALA A 113 17.40 10.79 -9.35
CA ALA A 113 18.67 10.13 -9.67
C ALA A 113 18.51 9.13 -10.82
N VAL A 114 17.47 8.30 -10.78
CA VAL A 114 17.22 7.25 -11.78
C VAL A 114 15.70 7.15 -12.07
N PRO A 115 15.09 8.16 -12.75
CA PRO A 115 13.63 8.26 -12.89
C PRO A 115 13.00 7.00 -13.47
N SER A 116 13.52 6.49 -14.59
CA SER A 116 12.95 5.32 -15.26
C SER A 116 12.85 4.08 -14.36
N VAL A 117 13.85 3.84 -13.48
CA VAL A 117 13.81 2.69 -12.56
C VAL A 117 12.83 2.96 -11.41
N HIS A 118 12.78 4.20 -10.93
CA HIS A 118 11.82 4.65 -9.93
C HIS A 118 10.38 4.44 -10.42
N ASP A 119 10.07 4.91 -11.62
CA ASP A 119 8.72 4.87 -12.20
C ASP A 119 8.25 3.42 -12.45
N ILE A 120 9.15 2.54 -12.90
CA ILE A 120 8.86 1.10 -13.00
C ILE A 120 8.58 0.53 -11.60
N GLY A 121 9.38 0.89 -10.61
CA GLY A 121 9.16 0.50 -9.21
C GLY A 121 7.80 0.97 -8.69
N ALA A 122 7.43 2.21 -8.96
CA ALA A 122 6.16 2.82 -8.54
C ALA A 122 4.97 2.14 -9.20
N LEU A 123 5.05 1.86 -10.51
CA LEU A 123 4.02 1.13 -11.24
C LEU A 123 3.81 -0.28 -10.66
N VAL A 124 4.91 -0.99 -10.36
CA VAL A 124 4.84 -2.32 -9.72
C VAL A 124 4.25 -2.21 -8.32
N ALA A 125 4.69 -1.26 -7.50
CA ALA A 125 4.22 -1.05 -6.13
C ALA A 125 2.72 -0.74 -6.08
N PHE A 126 2.28 0.29 -6.80
CA PHE A 126 0.90 0.74 -6.81
C PHE A 126 -0.02 -0.23 -7.53
N GLY A 127 0.36 -0.72 -8.71
CA GLY A 127 -0.48 -1.63 -9.49
C GLY A 127 -0.77 -2.93 -8.74
N SER A 128 0.26 -3.59 -8.23
CA SER A 128 0.06 -4.82 -7.46
C SER A 128 -0.58 -4.56 -6.09
N GLY A 129 -0.29 -3.42 -5.44
CA GLY A 129 -0.95 -3.01 -4.20
C GLY A 129 -2.45 -2.82 -4.36
N VAL A 130 -2.89 -2.15 -5.44
CA VAL A 130 -4.31 -1.97 -5.79
C VAL A 130 -4.99 -3.33 -6.03
N ILE A 131 -4.35 -4.23 -6.78
CA ILE A 131 -4.88 -5.58 -7.00
C ILE A 131 -4.99 -6.33 -5.66
N TYR A 132 -3.96 -6.26 -4.82
CA TYR A 132 -3.94 -6.89 -3.50
C TYR A 132 -5.10 -6.45 -2.61
N ILE A 133 -5.31 -5.13 -2.44
CA ILE A 133 -6.39 -4.62 -1.58
C ILE A 133 -7.78 -4.92 -2.16
N THR A 134 -7.90 -4.98 -3.50
CA THR A 134 -9.15 -5.39 -4.18
C THR A 134 -9.48 -6.84 -3.86
N LEU A 135 -8.51 -7.74 -4.03
CA LEU A 135 -8.67 -9.16 -3.70
C LEU A 135 -8.97 -9.36 -2.22
N GLN A 136 -8.26 -8.69 -1.32
CA GLN A 136 -8.52 -8.75 0.13
C GLN A 136 -9.90 -8.21 0.51
N SER A 137 -10.41 -7.20 -0.21
CA SER A 137 -11.79 -6.70 -0.02
C SER A 137 -12.83 -7.76 -0.40
N ILE A 138 -12.64 -8.42 -1.55
CA ILE A 138 -13.51 -9.51 -2.01
C ILE A 138 -13.47 -10.69 -1.03
N ILE A 139 -12.28 -11.09 -0.59
CA ILE A 139 -12.09 -12.16 0.42
C ILE A 139 -12.82 -11.79 1.72
N SER A 140 -12.74 -10.53 2.14
CA SER A 140 -13.43 -10.05 3.35
C SER A 140 -14.95 -10.25 3.25
N TYR A 141 -15.58 -9.90 2.12
CA TYR A 141 -17.00 -10.16 1.90
C TYR A 141 -17.34 -11.66 1.91
N LYS A 142 -16.52 -12.50 1.29
CA LYS A 142 -16.74 -13.95 1.28
C LYS A 142 -16.71 -14.55 2.68
N SER A 143 -15.97 -13.94 3.59
CA SER A 143 -15.86 -14.37 4.99
C SER A 143 -17.00 -13.88 5.90
N CYS A 144 -17.88 -13.01 5.40
CA CYS A 144 -19.03 -12.49 6.15
C CYS A 144 -20.15 -13.55 6.30
N PRO A 145 -20.94 -13.46 7.38
CA PRO A 145 -20.76 -12.58 8.55
C PRO A 145 -19.84 -13.18 9.62
N ARG A 146 -19.27 -14.38 9.37
CA ARG A 146 -18.61 -15.18 10.40
C ARG A 146 -17.28 -14.58 10.89
N TRP A 147 -16.46 -14.08 9.96
CA TRP A 147 -15.10 -13.61 10.27
C TRP A 147 -14.91 -12.10 10.06
N ASN A 148 -15.80 -11.48 9.29
CA ASN A 148 -15.82 -10.04 9.07
C ASN A 148 -17.25 -9.50 9.20
N THR A 149 -17.33 -8.21 9.53
CA THR A 149 -18.60 -7.47 9.51
C THR A 149 -18.77 -6.80 8.15
N TYR A 150 -20.01 -6.66 7.68
CA TYR A 150 -20.31 -5.95 6.45
C TYR A 150 -19.77 -4.51 6.46
N PHE A 151 -19.80 -3.84 7.62
CA PHE A 151 -19.24 -2.50 7.78
C PHE A 151 -17.75 -2.42 7.40
N VAL A 152 -16.92 -3.32 7.92
CA VAL A 152 -15.49 -3.36 7.58
C VAL A 152 -15.29 -3.69 6.10
N CYS A 153 -16.11 -4.59 5.53
CA CYS A 153 -16.06 -4.92 4.12
C CYS A 153 -16.42 -3.74 3.20
N HIS A 154 -17.40 -2.91 3.58
CA HIS A 154 -17.73 -1.68 2.87
C HIS A 154 -16.58 -0.68 2.90
N ILE A 155 -15.92 -0.49 4.06
CA ILE A 155 -14.74 0.38 4.18
C ILE A 155 -13.61 -0.11 3.28
N ARG A 156 -13.24 -1.41 3.37
CA ARG A 156 -12.18 -2.00 2.55
C ARG A 156 -12.44 -1.82 1.06
N MET A 157 -13.68 -2.07 0.63
CA MET A 157 -14.07 -1.90 -0.78
C MET A 157 -14.05 -0.44 -1.22
N ALA A 158 -14.51 0.50 -0.39
CA ALA A 158 -14.47 1.92 -0.72
C ALA A 158 -13.02 2.39 -0.92
N ILE A 159 -12.11 2.04 -0.01
CA ILE A 159 -10.68 2.32 -0.13
C ILE A 159 -10.12 1.72 -1.42
N SER A 160 -10.47 0.46 -1.73
CA SER A 160 -10.04 -0.23 -2.93
C SER A 160 -10.50 0.47 -4.21
N VAL A 161 -11.78 0.86 -4.30
CA VAL A 161 -12.34 1.54 -5.47
C VAL A 161 -11.69 2.91 -5.67
N ILE A 162 -11.53 3.69 -4.58
CA ILE A 162 -10.85 4.99 -4.63
C ILE A 162 -9.41 4.82 -5.13
N SER A 163 -8.69 3.81 -4.63
CA SER A 163 -7.32 3.52 -5.05
C SER A 163 -7.25 3.08 -6.52
N CYS A 164 -8.20 2.27 -6.99
CA CYS A 164 -8.29 1.89 -8.41
C CYS A 164 -8.46 3.11 -9.32
N VAL A 165 -9.35 4.04 -8.95
CA VAL A 165 -9.61 5.26 -9.73
C VAL A 165 -8.38 6.17 -9.71
N ALA A 166 -7.78 6.37 -8.54
CA ALA A 166 -6.59 7.19 -8.37
C ALA A 166 -5.35 6.60 -9.08
N PHE A 167 -5.32 5.31 -9.40
CA PHE A 167 -4.21 4.71 -10.15
C PHE A 167 -4.31 4.88 -11.67
N ILE A 168 -5.47 5.30 -12.21
CA ILE A 168 -5.68 5.47 -13.66
C ILE A 168 -4.68 6.45 -14.29
N PRO A 169 -4.42 7.65 -13.72
CA PRO A 169 -3.45 8.58 -14.28
C PRO A 169 -2.07 7.96 -14.47
N SER A 170 -1.55 7.24 -13.47
CA SER A 170 -0.25 6.57 -13.55
C SER A 170 -0.17 5.56 -14.70
N ILE A 171 -1.26 4.82 -14.98
CA ILE A 171 -1.33 3.90 -16.13
C ILE A 171 -1.30 4.69 -17.44
N LEU A 172 -2.08 5.76 -17.54
CA LEU A 172 -2.16 6.57 -18.76
C LEU A 172 -0.82 7.25 -19.06
N SER A 173 -0.12 7.77 -18.05
CA SER A 173 1.23 8.33 -18.18
C SER A 173 2.19 7.28 -18.75
N ALA A 174 2.26 6.10 -18.13
CA ALA A 174 3.15 5.02 -18.57
C ALA A 174 2.87 4.53 -20.00
N LEU A 175 1.59 4.50 -20.42
CA LEU A 175 1.22 4.14 -21.79
C LEU A 175 1.55 5.26 -22.80
N SER A 176 1.37 6.51 -22.41
CA SER A 176 1.64 7.66 -23.27
C SER A 176 3.12 7.75 -23.63
N GLU A 177 4.03 7.53 -22.69
CA GLU A 177 5.49 7.50 -22.94
C GLU A 177 5.92 6.44 -23.97
N ASN A 178 5.15 5.35 -24.11
CA ASN A 178 5.50 4.23 -24.98
C ASN A 178 4.84 4.23 -26.37
N LEU A 179 3.69 4.89 -26.55
CA LEU A 179 2.85 4.73 -27.76
C LEU A 179 2.50 6.03 -28.47
N LEU A 180 2.59 7.17 -27.79
CA LEU A 180 2.09 8.42 -28.33
C LEU A 180 3.05 9.52 -27.88
N TYR A 181 3.86 10.03 -28.82
CA TYR A 181 4.49 11.33 -28.68
C TYR A 181 3.38 12.39 -28.64
N VAL A 182 2.61 12.41 -27.56
CA VAL A 182 1.73 13.50 -27.20
C VAL A 182 2.67 14.50 -26.56
N PRO A 183 2.74 15.74 -27.05
CA PRO A 183 3.47 16.79 -26.35
C PRO A 183 2.67 17.08 -25.08
N PHE A 184 2.85 16.25 -24.05
CA PHE A 184 2.38 16.48 -22.69
C PHE A 184 3.31 17.53 -22.07
N HIS A 185 3.41 18.68 -22.72
CA HIS A 185 4.12 19.83 -22.20
C HIS A 185 3.28 20.40 -21.06
N GLN A 186 3.70 20.06 -19.83
CA GLN A 186 3.94 21.04 -18.77
C GLN A 186 2.73 21.84 -18.27
N ASP A 187 1.59 21.16 -18.06
CA ASP A 187 0.53 21.73 -17.22
C ASP A 187 0.82 21.38 -15.75
N TYR A 188 1.17 22.40 -14.96
CA TYR A 188 1.25 22.33 -13.49
C TYR A 188 0.03 21.59 -12.89
N THR A 189 -1.15 21.78 -13.48
CA THR A 189 -2.39 21.09 -13.12
C THR A 189 -2.27 19.57 -13.25
N TYR A 190 -1.65 19.04 -14.31
CA TYR A 190 -1.51 17.60 -14.49
C TYR A 190 -0.52 16.99 -13.49
N HIS A 191 0.61 17.64 -13.27
CA HIS A 191 1.58 17.23 -12.25
C HIS A 191 0.94 17.22 -10.85
N LEU A 192 0.21 18.28 -10.51
CA LEU A 192 -0.53 18.35 -9.25
C LEU A 192 -1.59 17.24 -9.13
N MET A 193 -2.36 16.97 -10.18
CA MET A 193 -3.36 15.91 -10.17
C MET A 193 -2.74 14.52 -10.05
N SER A 194 -1.62 14.26 -10.77
CA SER A 194 -0.88 13.00 -10.66
C SER A 194 -0.36 12.80 -9.24
N ALA A 195 0.26 13.83 -8.67
CA ALA A 195 0.72 13.80 -7.28
C ALA A 195 -0.44 13.45 -6.34
N ILE A 196 -1.55 14.22 -6.36
CA ILE A 196 -2.73 13.95 -5.50
C ILE A 196 -3.22 12.50 -5.65
N CYS A 197 -3.20 11.97 -6.87
CA CYS A 197 -3.59 10.59 -7.14
C CYS A 197 -2.61 9.57 -6.51
N GLU A 198 -1.30 9.76 -6.66
CA GLU A 198 -0.28 8.91 -6.02
C GLU A 198 -0.40 8.92 -4.50
N TRP A 199 -0.57 10.10 -3.91
CA TRP A 199 -0.81 10.26 -2.48
C TRP A 199 -2.08 9.55 -2.03
N THR A 200 -3.15 9.65 -2.82
CA THR A 200 -4.42 8.96 -2.55
C THR A 200 -4.24 7.45 -2.52
N VAL A 201 -3.48 6.89 -3.46
CA VAL A 201 -3.18 5.44 -3.49
C VAL A 201 -2.33 5.05 -2.28
N ALA A 202 -1.25 5.80 -2.00
CA ALA A 202 -0.35 5.53 -0.88
C ALA A 202 -1.06 5.54 0.48
N PHE A 203 -1.84 6.59 0.76
CA PHE A 203 -2.66 6.64 1.99
C PHE A 203 -3.79 5.62 1.98
N GLY A 204 -4.35 5.30 0.81
CA GLY A 204 -5.30 4.20 0.63
C GLY A 204 -4.74 2.88 1.17
N PHE A 205 -3.48 2.55 0.86
CA PHE A 205 -2.82 1.36 1.39
C PHE A 205 -2.65 1.41 2.91
N ILE A 206 -2.19 2.54 3.45
CA ILE A 206 -2.04 2.73 4.91
C ILE A 206 -3.38 2.51 5.62
N PHE A 207 -4.45 3.16 5.16
CA PHE A 207 -5.78 2.98 5.73
C PHE A 207 -6.32 1.56 5.56
N PHE A 208 -5.97 0.88 4.46
CA PHE A 208 -6.34 -0.51 4.27
C PHE A 208 -5.67 -1.41 5.33
N PHE A 209 -4.36 -1.26 5.55
CA PHE A 209 -3.63 -2.01 6.59
C PHE A 209 -4.11 -1.68 8.01
N LEU A 210 -4.56 -0.45 8.26
CA LEU A 210 -5.19 -0.09 9.53
C LEU A 210 -6.40 -0.99 9.83
N THR A 211 -7.17 -1.38 8.80
CA THR A 211 -8.31 -2.30 8.98
C THR A 211 -7.89 -3.71 9.40
N PHE A 212 -6.63 -4.13 9.23
CA PHE A 212 -6.15 -5.45 9.65
C PHE A 212 -5.82 -5.53 11.14
N ILE A 213 -5.61 -4.41 11.83
CA ILE A 213 -5.29 -4.39 13.26
C ILE A 213 -6.36 -5.16 14.04
N ARG A 214 -7.64 -4.85 13.79
CA ARG A 214 -8.76 -5.52 14.46
C ARG A 214 -8.84 -7.01 14.10
N ASP A 215 -8.62 -7.36 12.84
CA ASP A 215 -8.65 -8.76 12.40
C ASP A 215 -7.56 -9.58 13.09
N PHE A 216 -6.40 -8.98 13.38
CA PHE A 216 -5.29 -9.67 14.03
C PHE A 216 -5.46 -9.76 15.54
N GLN A 217 -6.31 -8.90 16.13
CA GLN A 217 -6.71 -9.00 17.54
C GLN A 217 -7.77 -10.09 17.76
N VAL A 218 -8.74 -10.21 16.85
CA VAL A 218 -9.93 -11.05 17.04
C VAL A 218 -9.79 -12.42 16.36
N GLY A 219 -9.07 -12.51 15.24
CA GLY A 219 -9.06 -13.70 14.39
C GLY A 219 -8.34 -14.93 14.97
N ILE A 220 -7.68 -14.80 16.13
CA ILE A 220 -7.05 -15.92 16.86
C ILE A 220 -7.87 -16.33 18.09
N CYS A 221 -8.90 -15.57 18.47
CA CYS A 221 -9.69 -15.78 19.70
C CYS A 221 -10.91 -16.69 19.53
N VAL A 222 -11.22 -17.19 18.32
CA VAL A 222 -12.44 -17.97 18.08
C VAL A 222 -12.10 -19.46 17.99
N PHE A 223 -11.69 -20.08 19.10
CA PHE A 223 -11.87 -21.52 19.36
C PHE A 223 -11.90 -21.80 20.86
#